data_AF-A0A9C9DG80-F1
#
_entry.id   AF-A0A9C9DG80-F1
#
_cell.length_a   1.000
_cell.length_b   1.000
_cell.length_c   1.000
_cell.angle_alpha   90.00
_cell.angle_beta   90.00
_cell.angle_gamma   90.00
#
_symmetry.space_group_name_H-M   'P 1'
#
loop_
_entity.id
_entity.type
_entity.pdbx_description
1 polymer ?
#
loop_
_entity_poly.entity_id
_entity_poly.type
_entity_poly.pdbx_seq_one_letter_code
_entity_poly.pdbx_strand_id
1 'polypeptide(L)'
;MPYSVTRKREIEKLLQALAGSHCASIVGLSNTGKSTLLRSLRDESIVARYTQATGRDAAFVYVDCNSMFELTGQGLYELILRSVRESVPDLDASLADRIKEHYRQIVEPDTQFLVPLSFNNAMTAFIEDGQRDLILLLDEFDEAFDALDGRVFLNLRALKDKYPLNLIYVTATVRRLGSKRSDEQTAEFVELSAAHTLVLRPFERSEADELVSMLAAHAGLEEGLSEQERDFLWEQTGGHPRLLRAALSHLIEMRLYEPEMYQEAGLAWLKEKLAKDVTVRSECSRLWGQLGPDEREALLAVALGSAEQEPHQVLQSLGEWGLIRMEGTEPVVFSELLAEFARRQHSIRRELPGGVWVDGDSGDVWVDGMPAPPLTELEFRLLSLLFERMNKLTDKYQIVETVWGVSYIDDVDDARIEKLISRLRAKIEPDPGNPRYIITVRGRGYKLVG
;
A
#
# COMPACT_ATOMS: atom_id res chain seq x y z
N MET A 1 -17.18 -2.08 -11.52
CA MET A 1 -18.19 -1.63 -10.54
C MET A 1 -17.99 -0.13 -10.34
N PRO A 2 -19.05 0.69 -10.24
CA PRO A 2 -18.88 2.11 -10.00
C PRO A 2 -18.11 2.29 -8.70
N TYR A 3 -16.96 2.98 -8.77
CA TYR A 3 -16.06 3.17 -7.64
C TYR A 3 -16.64 4.16 -6.59
N SER A 4 -17.81 4.74 -6.87
CA SER A 4 -18.35 5.96 -6.24
C SER A 4 -19.40 5.76 -5.15
N VAL A 5 -19.70 4.53 -4.72
CA VAL A 5 -20.77 4.32 -3.71
C VAL A 5 -20.36 4.84 -2.32
N THR A 6 -19.08 4.74 -1.98
CA THR A 6 -18.52 5.12 -0.66
C THR A 6 -17.52 6.28 -0.78
N ARG A 7 -17.14 6.96 0.32
CA ARG A 7 -16.18 8.08 0.34
C ARG A 7 -16.63 9.38 -0.34
N LYS A 8 -17.94 9.66 -0.33
CA LYS A 8 -18.51 10.88 -0.94
C LYS A 8 -17.89 12.16 -0.38
N ARG A 9 -17.62 12.18 0.94
CA ARG A 9 -17.04 13.33 1.64
C ARG A 9 -15.60 13.59 1.20
N GLU A 10 -14.81 12.53 1.05
CA GLU A 10 -13.42 12.58 0.62
C GLU A 10 -13.33 13.07 -0.83
N ILE A 11 -14.20 12.56 -1.71
CA ILE A 11 -14.32 13.02 -3.10
C ILE A 11 -14.65 14.51 -3.13
N GLU A 12 -15.61 14.97 -2.34
CA GLU A 12 -15.98 16.39 -2.29
C GLU A 12 -14.81 17.29 -1.88
N LYS A 13 -14.11 16.91 -0.81
CA LYS A 13 -12.95 17.66 -0.31
C LYS A 13 -11.84 17.73 -1.35
N LEU A 14 -11.57 16.62 -2.05
CA LEU A 14 -10.59 16.59 -3.13
C LEU A 14 -11.04 17.50 -4.27
N LEU A 15 -12.27 17.36 -4.77
CA LEU A 15 -12.79 18.20 -5.85
C LEU A 15 -12.72 19.69 -5.53
N GLN A 16 -13.03 20.08 -4.29
CA GLN A 16 -12.90 21.47 -3.85
C GLN A 16 -11.45 21.98 -3.94
N ALA A 17 -10.48 21.19 -3.48
CA ALA A 17 -9.06 21.53 -3.58
C ALA A 17 -8.60 21.62 -5.04
N LEU A 18 -8.97 20.63 -5.85
CA LEU A 18 -8.61 20.57 -7.27
C LEU A 18 -9.22 21.73 -8.07
N ALA A 19 -10.48 22.09 -7.81
CA ALA A 19 -11.14 23.22 -8.46
C ALA A 19 -10.47 24.57 -8.14
N GLY A 20 -9.82 24.66 -6.97
CA GLY A 20 -8.93 25.76 -6.58
C GLY A 20 -7.52 25.68 -7.18
N SER A 21 -7.26 24.74 -8.09
CA SER A 21 -5.97 24.48 -8.73
C SER A 21 -4.84 24.06 -7.75
N HIS A 22 -5.22 23.50 -6.59
CA HIS A 22 -4.30 23.01 -5.58
C HIS A 22 -3.92 21.55 -5.79
N CYS A 23 -2.64 21.22 -5.56
CA CYS A 23 -2.21 19.83 -5.45
C CYS A 23 -2.70 19.26 -4.12
N ALA A 24 -2.91 17.94 -4.07
CA ALA A 24 -3.41 17.25 -2.89
C ALA A 24 -2.60 15.99 -2.58
N SER A 25 -2.63 15.57 -1.32
CA SER A 25 -2.03 14.31 -0.89
C SER A 25 -3.06 13.47 -0.17
N ILE A 26 -3.23 12.23 -0.60
CA ILE A 26 -4.05 11.22 0.04
C ILE A 26 -3.09 10.33 0.82
N VAL A 27 -3.25 10.30 2.14
CA VAL A 27 -2.39 9.52 3.03
C VAL A 27 -3.24 8.56 3.82
N GLY A 28 -2.80 7.31 3.92
CA GLY A 28 -3.52 6.32 4.70
C GLY A 28 -2.83 4.97 4.64
N LEU A 29 -3.07 4.14 5.65
CA LEU A 29 -2.49 2.80 5.71
C LEU A 29 -2.91 1.94 4.50
N SER A 30 -2.22 0.82 4.30
CA SER A 30 -2.54 -0.09 3.22
C SER A 30 -4.02 -0.46 3.20
N ASN A 31 -4.56 -0.63 2.00
CA ASN A 31 -5.88 -1.20 1.78
C ASN A 31 -7.07 -0.43 2.41
N THR A 32 -6.84 0.82 2.83
CA THR A 32 -7.88 1.80 3.27
C THR A 32 -8.73 2.37 2.13
N GLY A 33 -8.35 2.11 0.88
CA GLY A 33 -9.11 2.50 -0.32
C GLY A 33 -8.53 3.67 -1.13
N LYS A 34 -7.27 4.06 -0.90
CA LYS A 34 -6.61 5.18 -1.63
C LYS A 34 -6.71 5.03 -3.15
N SER A 35 -6.31 3.86 -3.65
CA SER A 35 -6.32 3.53 -5.07
C SER A 35 -7.74 3.43 -5.66
N THR A 36 -8.72 3.02 -4.85
CA THR A 36 -10.15 3.02 -5.24
C THR A 36 -10.67 4.45 -5.35
N LEU A 37 -10.33 5.31 -4.39
CA LEU A 37 -10.68 6.73 -4.37
C LEU A 37 -10.06 7.46 -5.58
N LEU A 38 -8.76 7.27 -5.85
CA LEU A 38 -8.12 7.85 -7.04
C LEU A 38 -8.79 7.42 -8.34
N ARG A 39 -9.05 6.13 -8.52
CA ARG A 39 -9.75 5.63 -9.71
C ARG A 39 -11.17 6.21 -9.85
N SER A 40 -11.88 6.41 -8.75
CA SER A 40 -13.23 7.02 -8.77
C SER A 40 -13.23 8.44 -9.31
N LEU A 41 -12.15 9.21 -9.14
CA LEU A 41 -12.08 10.60 -9.64
C LEU A 41 -12.17 10.69 -11.17
N ARG A 42 -11.98 9.57 -11.87
CA ARG A 42 -12.11 9.46 -13.32
C ARG A 42 -13.53 9.15 -13.79
N ASP A 43 -14.45 8.87 -12.88
CA ASP A 43 -15.85 8.61 -13.24
C ASP A 43 -16.43 9.87 -13.93
N GLU A 44 -17.14 9.68 -15.05
CA GLU A 44 -17.68 10.79 -15.87
C GLU A 44 -18.50 11.79 -15.06
N SER A 45 -19.28 11.29 -14.09
CA SER A 45 -20.08 12.15 -13.20
C SER A 45 -19.21 13.08 -12.33
N ILE A 46 -18.02 12.64 -11.93
CA ILE A 46 -17.09 13.43 -11.11
C ILE A 46 -16.36 14.45 -11.98
N VAL A 47 -15.90 14.03 -13.17
CA VAL A 47 -15.27 14.93 -14.15
C VAL A 47 -16.25 16.03 -14.57
N ALA A 48 -17.51 15.69 -14.86
CA ALA A 48 -18.55 16.65 -15.20
C ALA A 48 -18.79 17.69 -14.08
N ARG A 49 -18.77 17.26 -12.81
CA ARG A 49 -18.88 18.17 -11.66
C ARG A 49 -17.67 19.10 -11.55
N TYR A 50 -16.47 18.60 -11.79
CA TYR A 50 -15.26 19.43 -11.85
C TYR A 50 -15.38 20.48 -12.95
N THR A 51 -15.72 20.07 -14.17
CA THR A 51 -15.88 20.97 -15.33
C THR A 51 -16.98 22.00 -15.10
N GLN A 52 -18.09 21.62 -14.46
CA GLN A 52 -19.14 22.57 -14.10
C GLN A 52 -18.66 23.62 -13.09
N ALA A 53 -17.84 23.21 -12.12
CA ALA A 53 -17.32 24.12 -11.09
C ALA A 53 -16.24 25.08 -11.62
N THR A 54 -15.38 24.61 -12.53
CA THR A 54 -14.23 25.39 -13.03
C THR A 54 -14.47 26.06 -14.38
N GLY A 55 -15.46 25.60 -15.15
CA GLY A 55 -15.67 26.00 -16.55
C GLY A 55 -14.59 25.50 -17.51
N ARG A 56 -13.74 24.56 -17.08
CA ARG A 56 -12.60 24.04 -17.84
C ARG A 56 -12.73 22.54 -18.09
N ASP A 57 -12.32 22.11 -19.28
CA ASP A 57 -12.15 20.68 -19.56
C ASP A 57 -10.98 20.12 -18.75
N ALA A 58 -11.03 18.84 -18.40
CA ALA A 58 -10.09 18.24 -17.48
C ALA A 58 -9.80 16.77 -17.80
N ALA A 59 -8.50 16.45 -17.87
CA ALA A 59 -8.01 15.08 -17.99
C ALA A 59 -7.53 14.57 -16.63
N PHE A 60 -8.30 13.66 -16.03
CA PHE A 60 -7.91 12.92 -14.83
C PHE A 60 -7.12 11.67 -15.24
N VAL A 61 -5.80 11.74 -15.10
CA VAL A 61 -4.88 10.69 -15.55
C VAL A 61 -4.42 9.86 -14.36
N TYR A 62 -4.81 8.58 -14.33
CA TYR A 62 -4.36 7.65 -13.31
C TYR A 62 -3.00 7.05 -13.65
N VAL A 63 -2.08 7.13 -12.69
CA VAL A 63 -0.69 6.69 -12.82
C VAL A 63 -0.38 5.77 -11.64
N ASP A 64 -0.21 4.48 -11.90
CA ASP A 64 0.20 3.50 -10.88
C ASP A 64 1.72 3.40 -10.84
N CYS A 65 2.37 4.00 -9.84
CA CYS A 65 3.81 4.05 -9.74
C CYS A 65 4.46 2.67 -9.54
N ASN A 66 3.72 1.66 -9.07
CA ASN A 66 4.24 0.29 -9.02
C ASN A 66 4.36 -0.34 -10.43
N SER A 67 3.79 0.27 -11.46
CA SER A 67 3.90 -0.16 -12.85
C SER A 67 5.09 0.46 -13.61
N MET A 68 6.01 1.13 -12.89
CA MET A 68 7.28 1.57 -13.48
C MET A 68 8.14 0.37 -13.88
N PHE A 69 8.63 0.37 -15.12
CA PHE A 69 9.51 -0.69 -15.61
C PHE A 69 10.87 -0.68 -14.91
N GLU A 70 11.41 0.51 -14.70
CA GLU A 70 12.60 0.77 -13.90
C GLU A 70 12.32 1.88 -12.90
N LEU A 71 12.80 1.71 -11.67
CA LEU A 71 12.68 2.71 -10.61
C LEU A 71 13.69 3.85 -10.82
N THR A 72 13.49 4.62 -11.89
CA THR A 72 14.34 5.74 -12.31
C THR A 72 13.49 6.94 -12.71
N GLY A 73 14.11 8.13 -12.78
CA GLY A 73 13.39 9.34 -13.25
C GLY A 73 12.86 9.17 -14.68
N GLN A 74 13.61 8.50 -15.55
CA GLN A 74 13.16 8.14 -16.90
C GLN A 74 11.95 7.21 -16.85
N GLY A 75 11.96 6.20 -15.98
CA GLY A 75 10.82 5.29 -15.76
C GLY A 75 9.56 6.02 -15.30
N LEU A 76 9.68 6.99 -14.38
CA LEU A 76 8.54 7.80 -13.94
C LEU A 76 7.98 8.66 -15.07
N TYR A 77 8.84 9.34 -15.84
CA TYR A 77 8.41 10.17 -16.97
C TYR A 77 7.76 9.36 -18.08
N GLU A 78 8.31 8.18 -18.40
CA GLU A 78 7.73 7.23 -19.35
C GLU A 78 6.33 6.82 -18.91
N LEU A 79 6.19 6.37 -17.66
CA LEU A 79 4.93 5.91 -17.10
C LEU A 79 3.87 7.01 -17.14
N ILE A 80 4.18 8.22 -16.68
CA ILE A 80 3.25 9.35 -16.71
C ILE A 80 2.80 9.62 -18.16
N LEU A 81 3.75 9.70 -19.10
CA LEU A 81 3.39 10.04 -20.48
C LEU A 81 2.61 8.91 -21.17
N ARG A 82 2.91 7.65 -20.87
CA ARG A 82 2.10 6.49 -21.29
C ARG A 82 0.67 6.62 -20.78
N SER A 83 0.48 6.88 -19.49
CA SER A 83 -0.84 7.06 -18.88
C SER A 83 -1.62 8.23 -19.47
N VAL A 84 -0.95 9.35 -19.79
CA VAL A 84 -1.57 10.51 -20.45
C VAL A 84 -2.10 10.12 -21.84
N ARG A 85 -1.29 9.41 -22.63
CA ARG A 85 -1.67 8.95 -23.98
C ARG A 85 -2.85 7.98 -23.97
N GLU A 86 -2.90 7.10 -22.97
CA GLU A 86 -3.98 6.12 -22.82
C GLU A 86 -5.28 6.75 -22.30
N SER A 87 -5.19 7.84 -21.55
CA SER A 87 -6.35 8.48 -20.90
C SER A 87 -7.11 9.44 -21.83
N VAL A 88 -6.52 9.86 -22.96
CA VAL A 88 -7.17 10.78 -23.91
C VAL A 88 -7.15 10.16 -25.31
N PRO A 89 -8.15 9.31 -25.65
CA PRO A 89 -8.17 8.61 -26.93
C PRO A 89 -8.43 9.53 -28.13
N ASP A 90 -9.11 10.66 -27.93
CA ASP A 90 -9.51 11.61 -28.99
C ASP A 90 -8.61 12.85 -29.05
N LEU A 91 -7.28 12.66 -28.91
CA LEU A 91 -6.32 13.74 -29.16
C LEU A 91 -6.35 14.12 -30.64
N ASP A 92 -6.24 15.42 -30.93
CA ASP A 92 -5.98 15.89 -32.29
C ASP A 92 -4.76 15.15 -32.86
N ALA A 93 -4.84 14.74 -34.12
CA ALA A 93 -3.79 13.91 -34.75
C ALA A 93 -2.41 14.57 -34.67
N SER A 94 -2.33 15.90 -34.80
CA SER A 94 -1.08 16.64 -34.68
C SER A 94 -0.53 16.62 -33.25
N LEU A 95 -1.38 16.74 -32.24
CA LEU A 95 -0.95 16.60 -30.84
C LEU A 95 -0.51 15.17 -30.53
N ALA A 96 -1.27 14.17 -30.98
CA ALA A 96 -0.95 12.77 -30.77
C ALA A 96 0.43 12.40 -31.35
N ASP A 97 0.74 12.89 -32.55
CA ASP A 97 2.05 12.70 -33.19
C ASP A 97 3.18 13.41 -32.43
N ARG A 98 2.97 14.66 -31.96
CA ARG A 98 3.97 15.36 -31.13
C ARG A 98 4.26 14.62 -29.82
N ILE A 99 3.22 14.17 -29.12
CA ILE A 99 3.37 13.41 -27.87
C ILE A 99 4.08 12.07 -28.13
N LYS A 100 3.76 11.39 -29.23
CA LYS A 100 4.41 10.14 -29.63
C LYS A 100 5.90 10.32 -29.91
N GLU A 101 6.29 11.43 -30.53
CA GLU A 101 7.70 11.75 -30.76
C GLU A 101 8.45 11.95 -29.44
N HIS A 102 7.91 12.76 -28.54
CA HIS A 102 8.50 12.96 -27.22
C HIS A 102 8.56 11.68 -26.38
N TYR A 103 7.54 10.82 -26.49
CA TYR A 103 7.55 9.51 -25.85
C TYR A 103 8.70 8.64 -26.37
N ARG A 104 8.94 8.60 -27.69
CA ARG A 104 10.09 7.87 -28.25
C ARG A 104 11.41 8.38 -27.67
N GLN A 105 11.56 9.71 -27.57
CA GLN A 105 12.76 10.35 -26.99
C GLN A 105 12.93 10.09 -25.48
N ILE A 106 11.90 9.65 -24.77
CA ILE A 106 12.00 9.21 -23.37
C ILE A 106 12.39 7.73 -23.29
N VAL A 107 11.84 6.88 -24.17
CA VAL A 107 12.11 5.43 -24.16
C VAL A 107 13.52 5.13 -24.70
N GLU A 108 13.88 5.73 -25.84
CA GLU A 108 15.17 5.58 -26.51
C GLU A 108 15.81 6.96 -26.70
N PRO A 109 16.32 7.59 -25.62
CA PRO A 109 16.91 8.92 -25.70
C PRO A 109 18.28 8.88 -26.40
N ASP A 110 18.53 9.83 -27.32
CA ASP A 110 19.88 10.04 -27.85
C ASP A 110 20.87 10.47 -26.76
N THR A 111 20.37 11.21 -25.75
CA THR A 111 21.14 11.61 -24.56
C THR A 111 20.25 11.67 -23.31
N GLN A 112 20.82 11.41 -22.13
CA GLN A 112 20.10 11.50 -20.86
C GLN A 112 19.52 12.89 -20.57
N PHE A 113 20.07 13.96 -21.16
CA PHE A 113 19.53 15.32 -21.07
C PHE A 113 18.17 15.46 -21.75
N LEU A 114 17.92 14.73 -22.84
CA LEU A 114 16.68 14.82 -23.60
C LEU A 114 15.48 14.22 -22.87
N VAL A 115 15.69 13.34 -21.89
CA VAL A 115 14.63 12.69 -21.14
C VAL A 115 13.71 13.70 -20.42
N PRO A 116 14.20 14.50 -19.44
CA PRO A 116 13.36 15.49 -18.77
C PRO A 116 12.86 16.58 -19.72
N LEU A 117 13.66 16.97 -20.72
CA LEU A 117 13.24 17.97 -21.71
C LEU A 117 12.07 17.49 -22.57
N SER A 118 12.12 16.25 -23.07
CA SER A 118 11.06 15.65 -23.89
C SER A 118 9.79 15.46 -23.06
N PHE A 119 9.94 15.03 -21.80
CA PHE A 119 8.82 14.97 -20.88
C PHE A 119 8.15 16.34 -20.70
N ASN A 120 8.94 17.37 -20.38
CA ASN A 120 8.41 18.73 -20.19
C ASN A 120 7.73 19.28 -21.44
N ASN A 121 8.29 19.02 -22.62
CA ASN A 121 7.72 19.44 -23.90
C ASN A 121 6.41 18.70 -24.20
N ALA A 122 6.32 17.40 -23.91
CA ALA A 122 5.09 16.63 -24.10
C ALA A 122 3.97 17.13 -23.17
N MET A 123 4.28 17.36 -21.89
CA MET A 123 3.33 17.90 -20.92
C MET A 123 2.86 19.30 -21.31
N THR A 124 3.78 20.16 -21.75
CA THR A 124 3.48 21.50 -22.28
C THR A 124 2.53 21.40 -23.48
N ALA A 125 2.84 20.55 -24.45
CA ALA A 125 2.01 20.38 -25.64
C ALA A 125 0.60 19.90 -25.28
N PHE A 126 0.47 19.01 -24.31
CA PHE A 126 -0.83 18.51 -23.84
C PHE A 126 -1.66 19.58 -23.11
N ILE A 127 -1.04 20.37 -22.23
CA ILE A 127 -1.74 21.39 -21.43
C ILE A 127 -2.18 22.57 -22.31
N GLU A 128 -1.31 23.03 -23.22
CA GLU A 128 -1.60 24.18 -24.08
C GLU A 128 -2.64 23.85 -25.16
N ASP A 129 -2.72 22.59 -25.56
CA ASP A 129 -3.72 22.11 -26.50
C ASP A 129 -5.09 21.96 -25.84
N GLY A 130 -6.05 22.77 -26.32
CA GLY A 130 -7.42 22.77 -25.81
C GLY A 130 -7.62 23.49 -24.47
N GLN A 131 -6.57 24.07 -23.87
CA GLN A 131 -6.64 24.78 -22.58
C GLN A 131 -7.25 23.91 -21.46
N ARG A 132 -6.88 22.63 -21.43
CA ARG A 132 -7.43 21.63 -20.51
C ARG A 132 -6.60 21.55 -19.23
N ASP A 133 -7.26 21.27 -18.12
CA ASP A 133 -6.58 20.93 -16.88
C ASP A 133 -6.06 19.48 -16.96
N LEU A 134 -4.83 19.26 -16.50
CA LEU A 134 -4.21 17.96 -16.38
C LEU A 134 -4.04 17.62 -14.89
N ILE A 135 -4.82 16.64 -14.43
CA ILE A 135 -4.80 16.16 -13.07
C ILE A 135 -4.11 14.79 -13.07
N LEU A 136 -2.87 14.74 -12.58
CA LEU A 136 -2.13 13.49 -12.44
C LEU A 136 -2.42 12.86 -11.07
N LEU A 137 -3.00 11.67 -11.09
CA LEU A 137 -3.33 10.86 -9.93
C LEU A 137 -2.23 9.82 -9.73
N LEU A 138 -1.20 10.18 -8.97
CA LEU A 138 -0.02 9.36 -8.68
C LEU A 138 -0.32 8.40 -7.53
N ASP A 139 -0.66 7.16 -7.87
CA ASP A 139 -0.96 6.09 -6.91
C ASP A 139 0.30 5.30 -6.53
N GLU A 140 0.29 4.72 -5.33
CA GLU A 140 1.42 3.94 -4.77
C GLU A 140 2.77 4.69 -4.89
N PHE A 141 2.77 5.98 -4.56
CA PHE A 141 3.89 6.88 -4.82
C PHE A 141 5.05 6.74 -3.81
N ASP A 142 4.91 5.88 -2.79
CA ASP A 142 5.88 5.72 -1.70
C ASP A 142 7.29 5.36 -2.19
N GLU A 143 7.42 4.28 -2.97
CA GLU A 143 8.73 3.78 -3.42
C GLU A 143 9.38 4.72 -4.43
N ALA A 144 8.58 5.31 -5.33
CA ALA A 144 9.04 6.34 -6.25
C ALA A 144 9.60 7.55 -5.49
N PHE A 145 8.89 8.02 -4.47
CA PHE A 145 9.34 9.16 -3.67
C PHE A 145 10.59 8.82 -2.86
N ASP A 146 10.70 7.61 -2.32
CA ASP A 146 11.84 7.20 -1.50
C ASP A 146 13.13 7.04 -2.33
N ALA A 147 13.04 6.44 -3.52
CA ALA A 147 14.20 6.01 -4.28
C ALA A 147 14.71 7.00 -5.34
N LEU A 148 13.83 7.84 -5.90
CA LEU A 148 14.21 8.69 -7.03
C LEU A 148 15.05 9.91 -6.60
N ASP A 149 15.91 10.36 -7.51
CA ASP A 149 16.72 11.57 -7.33
C ASP A 149 15.83 12.81 -7.13
N GLY A 150 16.21 13.68 -6.17
CA GLY A 150 15.44 14.88 -5.81
C GLY A 150 15.16 15.82 -7.00
N ARG A 151 16.04 15.82 -8.01
CA ARG A 151 15.87 16.63 -9.24
C ARG A 151 14.64 16.25 -10.05
N VAL A 152 14.16 15.01 -9.93
CA VAL A 152 12.90 14.59 -10.58
C VAL A 152 11.73 15.41 -10.03
N PHE A 153 11.68 15.57 -8.70
CA PHE A 153 10.60 16.32 -8.04
C PHE A 153 10.74 17.83 -8.21
N LEU A 154 11.96 18.37 -8.27
CA LEU A 154 12.21 19.75 -8.68
C LEU A 154 11.70 20.02 -10.10
N ASN A 155 11.88 19.07 -11.02
CA ASN A 155 11.35 19.21 -12.38
C ASN A 155 9.81 19.22 -12.40
N LEU A 156 9.15 18.33 -11.64
CA LEU A 156 7.70 18.35 -11.48
C LEU A 156 7.20 19.66 -10.82
N ARG A 157 7.91 20.15 -9.80
CA ARG A 157 7.64 21.44 -9.15
C ARG A 157 7.71 22.59 -10.15
N ALA A 158 8.76 22.64 -10.96
CA ALA A 158 8.95 23.67 -11.99
C ALA A 158 7.85 23.62 -13.07
N LEU A 159 7.39 22.42 -13.47
CA LEU A 159 6.24 22.28 -14.36
C LEU A 159 4.95 22.84 -13.72
N LYS A 160 4.72 22.57 -12.44
CA LYS A 160 3.59 23.14 -11.69
C LYS A 160 3.65 24.67 -11.61
N ASP A 161 4.84 25.24 -11.39
CA ASP A 161 5.02 26.70 -11.39
C ASP A 161 4.78 27.33 -12.76
N LYS A 162 5.13 26.62 -13.84
CA LYS A 162 4.84 27.05 -15.21
C LYS A 162 3.34 27.04 -15.51
N TYR A 163 2.60 26.06 -14.97
CA TYR A 163 1.15 25.90 -15.18
C TYR A 163 0.38 25.86 -13.85
N PRO A 164 0.34 26.98 -13.11
CA PRO A 164 -0.20 27.02 -11.75
C PRO A 164 -1.70 26.74 -11.70
N LEU A 165 -2.43 26.98 -12.80
CA LEU A 165 -3.87 26.73 -12.87
C LEU A 165 -4.23 25.37 -13.47
N ASN A 166 -3.43 24.88 -14.43
CA ASN A 166 -3.81 23.75 -15.29
C ASN A 166 -3.13 22.43 -14.92
N LEU A 167 -1.97 22.45 -14.27
CA LEU A 167 -1.32 21.21 -13.83
C LEU A 167 -1.58 20.98 -12.35
N ILE A 168 -2.08 19.79 -11.99
CA ILE A 168 -2.37 19.43 -10.61
C ILE A 168 -1.87 18.02 -10.33
N TYR A 169 -1.16 17.86 -9.22
CA TYR A 169 -0.72 16.56 -8.73
C TYR A 169 -1.59 16.10 -7.55
N VAL A 170 -2.04 14.85 -7.59
CA VAL A 170 -2.64 14.16 -6.45
C VAL A 170 -1.76 12.96 -6.15
N THR A 171 -1.14 12.92 -4.98
CA THR A 171 -0.31 11.77 -4.56
C THR A 171 -1.10 10.87 -3.63
N ALA A 172 -0.93 9.55 -3.73
CA ALA A 172 -1.39 8.60 -2.71
C ALA A 172 -0.21 7.87 -2.09
N THR A 173 -0.12 7.93 -0.75
CA THR A 173 0.99 7.34 0.02
C THR A 173 0.53 6.72 1.34
N VAL A 174 1.37 5.90 1.94
CA VAL A 174 1.13 5.30 3.27
C VAL A 174 1.30 6.33 4.38
N ARG A 175 2.38 7.12 4.32
CA ARG A 175 2.70 8.19 5.28
C ARG A 175 2.90 9.51 4.53
N ARG A 176 2.76 10.63 5.24
CA ARG A 176 2.95 11.97 4.65
C ARG A 176 4.33 12.06 4.01
N LEU A 177 4.44 12.60 2.80
CA LEU A 177 5.72 12.70 2.08
C LEU A 177 6.83 13.36 2.91
N GLY A 178 6.52 14.47 3.60
CA GLY A 178 7.48 15.17 4.45
C GLY A 178 7.94 14.40 5.70
N SER A 179 7.28 13.28 6.04
CA SER A 179 7.76 12.36 7.08
C SER A 179 8.71 11.29 6.55
N LYS A 180 8.72 11.06 5.23
CA LYS A 180 9.55 10.03 4.57
C LYS A 180 10.92 10.58 4.19
N ARG A 181 10.96 11.79 3.63
CA ARG A 181 12.20 12.49 3.24
C ARG A 181 12.10 13.98 3.57
N SER A 182 13.24 14.57 3.92
CA SER A 182 13.37 15.98 4.33
C SER A 182 14.53 16.70 3.63
N ASP A 183 15.03 16.17 2.52
CA ASP A 183 16.06 16.85 1.75
C ASP A 183 15.49 18.09 1.01
N GLU A 184 16.32 19.11 0.81
CA GLU A 184 15.92 20.40 0.25
C GLU A 184 15.28 20.27 -1.14
N GLN A 185 15.71 19.29 -1.93
CA GLN A 185 15.21 19.09 -3.30
C GLN A 185 13.79 18.51 -3.32
N THR A 186 13.42 17.68 -2.34
CA THR A 186 12.06 17.13 -2.22
C THR A 186 11.11 18.07 -1.47
N ALA A 187 11.62 18.92 -0.57
CA ALA A 187 10.82 19.81 0.25
C ALA A 187 9.88 20.71 -0.56
N GLU A 188 10.37 21.32 -1.65
CA GLU A 188 9.54 22.19 -2.51
C GLU A 188 8.37 21.44 -3.14
N PHE A 189 8.56 20.19 -3.55
CA PHE A 189 7.49 19.36 -4.10
C PHE A 189 6.49 18.94 -3.03
N VAL A 190 6.95 18.61 -1.82
CA VAL A 190 6.09 18.27 -0.69
C VAL A 190 5.17 19.43 -0.32
N GLU A 191 5.70 20.66 -0.34
CA GLU A 191 4.95 21.88 0.01
C GLU A 191 3.69 22.08 -0.87
N LEU A 192 3.74 21.65 -2.14
CA LEU A 192 2.61 21.76 -3.08
C LEU A 192 1.29 21.21 -2.55
N SER A 193 1.35 20.15 -1.75
CA SER A 193 0.17 19.42 -1.26
C SER A 193 0.01 19.45 0.26
N ALA A 194 0.94 20.09 0.99
CA ALA A 194 0.96 20.08 2.45
C ALA A 194 -0.34 20.65 3.06
N ALA A 195 -0.88 21.73 2.48
CA ALA A 195 -2.13 22.35 2.93
C ALA A 195 -3.39 21.53 2.59
N HIS A 196 -3.30 20.57 1.67
CA HIS A 196 -4.42 19.78 1.15
C HIS A 196 -4.14 18.29 1.32
N THR A 197 -3.84 17.89 2.55
CA THR A 197 -3.64 16.49 2.91
C THR A 197 -4.95 15.88 3.40
N LEU A 198 -5.45 14.88 2.68
CA LEU A 198 -6.57 14.04 3.05
C LEU A 198 -6.07 12.75 3.72
N VAL A 199 -6.37 12.58 5.00
CA VAL A 199 -6.10 11.31 5.71
C VAL A 199 -7.26 10.34 5.50
N LEU A 200 -6.99 9.21 4.85
CA LEU A 200 -7.95 8.15 4.59
C LEU A 200 -7.87 7.10 5.71
N ARG A 201 -8.95 7.00 6.48
CA ARG A 201 -9.14 6.05 7.59
C ARG A 201 -9.95 4.85 7.13
N PRO A 202 -10.13 3.78 7.91
CA PRO A 202 -11.20 2.81 7.71
C PRO A 202 -12.58 3.47 7.50
N PHE A 203 -13.55 2.74 6.94
CA PHE A 203 -14.90 3.27 6.74
C PHE A 203 -15.55 3.61 8.08
N GLU A 204 -16.34 4.69 8.10
CA GLU A 204 -17.30 4.90 9.18
C GLU A 204 -18.38 3.81 9.15
N ARG A 205 -19.09 3.59 10.26
CA ARG A 205 -20.11 2.53 10.39
C ARG A 205 -21.14 2.56 9.27
N SER A 206 -21.66 3.75 8.97
CA SER A 206 -22.63 3.95 7.88
C SER A 206 -22.06 3.57 6.51
N GLU A 207 -20.82 3.98 6.21
CA GLU A 207 -20.15 3.65 4.94
C GLU A 207 -19.88 2.14 4.83
N ALA A 208 -19.48 1.50 5.93
CA ALA A 208 -19.27 0.05 6.00
C ALA A 208 -20.59 -0.70 5.74
N ASP A 209 -21.69 -0.27 6.33
CA ASP A 209 -23.01 -0.88 6.16
C ASP A 209 -23.56 -0.69 4.73
N GLU A 210 -23.33 0.46 4.12
CA GLU A 210 -23.65 0.71 2.70
C GLU A 210 -22.87 -0.26 1.80
N LEU A 211 -21.56 -0.40 2.04
CA LEU A 211 -20.71 -1.30 1.27
C LEU A 211 -21.15 -2.76 1.43
N VAL A 212 -21.38 -3.21 2.67
CA VAL A 212 -21.79 -4.57 2.97
C VAL A 212 -23.14 -4.90 2.34
N SER A 213 -24.11 -4.00 2.45
CA SER A 213 -25.44 -4.18 1.85
C SER A 213 -25.34 -4.32 0.32
N MET A 214 -24.55 -3.47 -0.31
CA MET A 214 -24.31 -3.52 -1.75
C MET A 214 -23.64 -4.84 -2.17
N LEU A 215 -22.59 -5.27 -1.48
CA LEU A 215 -21.86 -6.50 -1.82
C LEU A 215 -22.70 -7.76 -1.57
N ALA A 216 -23.47 -7.81 -0.48
CA ALA A 216 -24.35 -8.92 -0.17
C ALA A 216 -25.46 -9.07 -1.22
N ALA A 217 -26.06 -7.96 -1.66
CA ALA A 217 -27.06 -7.97 -2.73
C ALA A 217 -26.46 -8.51 -4.05
N HIS A 218 -25.24 -8.10 -4.41
CA HIS A 218 -24.55 -8.61 -5.61
C HIS A 218 -24.21 -10.11 -5.53
N ALA A 219 -24.02 -10.63 -4.31
CA ALA A 219 -23.75 -12.04 -4.08
C ALA A 219 -25.02 -12.91 -4.00
N GLY A 220 -26.21 -12.33 -4.14
CA GLY A 220 -27.48 -13.06 -4.14
C GLY A 220 -28.11 -13.27 -2.77
N LEU A 221 -27.68 -12.53 -1.73
CA LEU A 221 -28.38 -12.51 -0.44
C LEU A 221 -29.55 -11.51 -0.48
N GLU A 222 -30.71 -11.97 -0.97
CA GLU A 222 -31.91 -11.13 -1.11
C GLU A 222 -32.46 -10.61 0.22
N GLU A 223 -32.36 -11.41 1.29
CA GLU A 223 -32.79 -11.02 2.65
C GLU A 223 -31.86 -9.99 3.31
N GLY A 224 -30.67 -9.76 2.72
CA GLY A 224 -29.63 -8.95 3.31
C GLY A 224 -29.06 -9.52 4.60
N LEU A 225 -28.37 -8.66 5.35
CA LEU A 225 -27.76 -9.00 6.64
C LEU A 225 -28.63 -8.52 7.79
N SER A 226 -28.75 -9.35 8.83
CA SER A 226 -29.28 -8.98 10.14
C SER A 226 -28.41 -7.93 10.84
N GLU A 227 -28.97 -7.26 11.84
CA GLU A 227 -28.22 -6.30 12.67
C GLU A 227 -27.05 -6.96 13.39
N GLN A 228 -27.25 -8.18 13.92
CA GLN A 228 -26.21 -8.96 14.58
C GLN A 228 -25.03 -9.28 13.65
N GLU A 229 -25.29 -9.65 12.40
CA GLU A 229 -24.23 -9.89 11.41
C GLU A 229 -23.47 -8.60 11.07
N ARG A 230 -24.18 -7.47 10.95
CA ARG A 230 -23.54 -6.16 10.73
C ARG A 230 -22.68 -5.78 11.91
N ASP A 231 -23.17 -5.92 13.13
CA ASP A 231 -22.42 -5.63 14.38
C ASP A 231 -21.17 -6.48 14.45
N PHE A 232 -21.30 -7.79 14.20
CA PHE A 232 -20.17 -8.70 14.11
C PHE A 232 -19.12 -8.24 13.08
N LEU A 233 -19.54 -7.92 11.85
CA LEU A 233 -18.61 -7.45 10.81
C LEU A 233 -17.90 -6.16 11.24
N TRP A 234 -18.60 -5.25 11.91
CA TRP A 234 -18.01 -4.01 12.41
C TRP A 234 -17.03 -4.24 13.56
N GLU A 235 -17.39 -5.04 14.55
CA GLU A 235 -16.51 -5.39 15.67
C GLU A 235 -15.22 -6.08 15.17
N GLN A 236 -15.37 -7.05 14.27
CA GLN A 236 -14.22 -7.80 13.75
C GLN A 236 -13.31 -6.93 12.88
N THR A 237 -13.86 -6.06 12.04
CA THR A 237 -13.08 -5.43 10.95
C THR A 237 -12.87 -3.93 11.11
N GLY A 238 -13.63 -3.28 11.98
CA GLY A 238 -13.57 -1.83 12.20
C GLY A 238 -13.83 -0.98 10.96
N GLY A 239 -14.56 -1.53 9.97
CA GLY A 239 -14.76 -0.86 8.69
C GLY A 239 -13.52 -0.85 7.78
N HIS A 240 -12.45 -1.60 8.10
CA HIS A 240 -11.30 -1.69 7.21
C HIS A 240 -11.70 -2.39 5.90
N PRO A 241 -11.55 -1.77 4.71
CA PRO A 241 -12.18 -2.27 3.48
C PRO A 241 -11.82 -3.70 3.12
N ARG A 242 -10.54 -4.09 3.28
CA ARG A 242 -10.09 -5.44 2.94
C ARG A 242 -10.52 -6.49 3.97
N LEU A 243 -10.46 -6.17 5.25
CA LEU A 243 -10.92 -7.06 6.32
C LEU A 243 -12.43 -7.25 6.24
N LEU A 244 -13.18 -6.17 6.02
CA LEU A 244 -14.63 -6.18 5.86
C LEU A 244 -15.06 -7.06 4.68
N ARG A 245 -14.39 -6.95 3.54
CA ARG A 245 -14.66 -7.81 2.37
C ARG A 245 -14.33 -9.28 2.65
N ALA A 246 -13.22 -9.58 3.32
CA ALA A 246 -12.85 -10.95 3.68
C ALA A 246 -13.88 -11.56 4.66
N ALA A 247 -14.23 -10.84 5.71
CA ALA A 247 -15.22 -11.27 6.70
C ALA A 247 -16.61 -11.47 6.08
N LEU A 248 -17.04 -10.53 5.24
CA LEU A 248 -18.30 -10.65 4.51
C LEU A 248 -18.28 -11.85 3.55
N SER A 249 -17.20 -12.08 2.82
CA SER A 249 -17.11 -13.22 1.89
C SER A 249 -17.32 -14.55 2.62
N HIS A 250 -16.70 -14.74 3.79
CA HIS A 250 -16.87 -15.95 4.60
C HIS A 250 -18.28 -16.07 5.18
N LEU A 251 -18.90 -14.95 5.59
CA LEU A 251 -20.29 -14.94 6.05
C LEU A 251 -21.26 -15.36 4.94
N ILE A 252 -21.07 -14.81 3.73
CA ILE A 252 -21.88 -15.14 2.55
C ILE A 252 -21.71 -16.62 2.20
N GLU A 253 -20.47 -17.11 2.15
CA GLU A 253 -20.16 -18.52 1.86
C GLU A 253 -20.88 -19.44 2.86
N MET A 254 -20.77 -19.15 4.16
CA MET A 254 -21.41 -19.92 5.22
C MET A 254 -22.94 -19.93 5.08
N ARG A 255 -23.57 -18.78 4.75
CA ARG A 255 -25.04 -18.71 4.58
C ARG A 255 -25.55 -19.42 3.33
N LEU A 256 -24.81 -19.36 2.22
CA LEU A 256 -25.28 -19.91 0.94
C LEU A 256 -24.94 -21.39 0.78
N TYR A 257 -23.82 -21.85 1.32
CA TYR A 257 -23.30 -23.20 1.07
C TYR A 257 -23.26 -24.10 2.32
N GLU A 258 -23.29 -23.53 3.52
CA GLU A 258 -23.21 -24.28 4.79
C GLU A 258 -24.30 -23.84 5.82
N PRO A 259 -25.59 -23.82 5.44
CA PRO A 259 -26.65 -23.24 6.28
C PRO A 259 -26.86 -23.97 7.61
N GLU A 260 -26.60 -25.28 7.66
CA GLU A 260 -26.65 -26.06 8.91
C GLU A 260 -25.56 -25.61 9.89
N MET A 261 -24.33 -25.39 9.39
CA MET A 261 -23.22 -24.89 10.21
C MET A 261 -23.47 -23.46 10.72
N TYR A 262 -24.06 -22.60 9.87
CA TYR A 262 -24.51 -21.26 10.28
C TYR A 262 -25.50 -21.35 11.45
N GLN A 263 -26.46 -22.27 11.39
CA GLN A 263 -27.49 -22.41 12.43
C GLN A 263 -26.93 -23.01 13.73
N GLU A 264 -26.01 -23.97 13.64
CA GLU A 264 -25.46 -24.68 14.81
C GLU A 264 -24.34 -23.90 15.52
N ALA A 265 -23.41 -23.30 14.78
CA ALA A 265 -22.19 -22.69 15.32
C ALA A 265 -22.12 -21.17 15.13
N GLY A 266 -22.84 -20.65 14.13
CA GLY A 266 -23.07 -19.23 13.90
C GLY A 266 -21.81 -18.37 13.84
N LEU A 267 -21.93 -17.15 14.36
CA LEU A 267 -20.87 -16.13 14.28
C LEU A 267 -19.63 -16.44 15.14
N ALA A 268 -19.77 -17.28 16.17
CA ALA A 268 -18.64 -17.69 17.01
C ALA A 268 -17.63 -18.53 16.21
N TRP A 269 -18.11 -19.48 15.42
CA TRP A 269 -17.25 -20.26 14.52
C TRP A 269 -16.62 -19.38 13.43
N LEU A 270 -17.40 -18.45 12.87
CA LEU A 270 -16.87 -17.51 11.88
C LEU A 270 -15.72 -16.67 12.46
N LYS A 271 -15.81 -16.23 13.72
CA LYS A 271 -14.71 -15.55 14.41
C LYS A 271 -13.42 -16.39 14.39
N GLU A 272 -13.52 -17.66 14.78
CA GLU A 272 -12.37 -18.57 14.77
C GLU A 272 -11.80 -18.82 13.37
N LYS A 273 -12.68 -18.95 12.36
CA LYS A 273 -12.27 -19.08 10.95
C LYS A 273 -11.50 -17.84 10.48
N LEU A 274 -11.99 -16.63 10.80
CA LEU A 274 -11.34 -15.38 10.43
C LEU A 274 -9.98 -15.19 11.10
N ALA A 275 -9.83 -15.56 12.37
CA ALA A 275 -8.53 -15.51 13.08
C ALA A 275 -7.48 -16.46 12.46
N LYS A 276 -7.92 -17.48 11.70
CA LYS A 276 -7.06 -18.45 11.00
C LYS A 276 -6.90 -18.16 9.51
N ASP A 277 -7.71 -17.28 8.95
CA ASP A 277 -7.69 -16.95 7.53
C ASP A 277 -6.38 -16.24 7.12
N VAL A 278 -5.74 -16.75 6.05
CA VAL A 278 -4.46 -16.23 5.55
C VAL A 278 -4.59 -14.81 5.02
N THR A 279 -5.72 -14.46 4.40
CA THR A 279 -5.95 -13.10 3.89
C THR A 279 -6.14 -12.11 5.03
N VAL A 280 -6.87 -12.48 6.08
CA VAL A 280 -7.04 -11.67 7.29
C VAL A 280 -5.71 -11.47 8.01
N ARG A 281 -4.94 -12.54 8.22
CA ARG A 281 -3.63 -12.48 8.88
C ARG A 281 -2.63 -11.63 8.10
N SER A 282 -2.54 -11.82 6.79
CA SER A 282 -1.63 -11.03 5.94
C SER A 282 -2.00 -9.54 5.94
N GLU A 283 -3.29 -9.21 6.02
CA GLU A 283 -3.74 -7.82 6.15
C GLU A 283 -3.39 -7.23 7.52
N CYS A 284 -3.62 -7.96 8.62
CA CYS A 284 -3.23 -7.51 9.96
C CYS A 284 -1.70 -7.34 10.07
N SER A 285 -0.93 -8.27 9.51
CA SER A 285 0.53 -8.20 9.44
C SER A 285 1.01 -7.00 8.64
N ARG A 286 0.36 -6.67 7.53
CA ARG A 286 0.65 -5.47 6.74
C ARG A 286 0.39 -4.18 7.51
N LEU A 287 -0.78 -4.07 8.16
CA LEU A 287 -1.10 -2.91 9.01
C LEU A 287 -0.08 -2.75 10.14
N TRP A 288 0.25 -3.85 10.83
CA TRP A 288 1.24 -3.89 11.90
C TRP A 288 2.64 -3.48 11.41
N GLY A 289 3.05 -3.98 10.26
CA GLY A 289 4.34 -3.69 9.63
C GLY A 289 4.53 -2.22 9.28
N GLN A 290 3.44 -1.49 9.03
CA GLN A 290 3.47 -0.05 8.71
C GLN A 290 3.61 0.85 9.94
N LEU A 291 3.48 0.30 11.15
CA LEU A 291 3.63 1.04 12.40
C LEU A 291 5.09 1.14 12.83
N GLY A 292 5.44 2.29 13.40
CA GLY A 292 6.71 2.47 14.10
C GLY A 292 6.75 1.66 15.41
N PRO A 293 7.95 1.49 16.03
CA PRO A 293 8.09 0.73 17.27
C PRO A 293 7.15 1.20 18.39
N ASP A 294 7.12 2.51 18.63
CA ASP A 294 6.28 3.09 19.70
C ASP A 294 4.77 2.93 19.39
N GLU A 295 4.38 3.09 18.12
CA GLU A 295 2.99 2.87 17.69
C GLU A 295 2.55 1.41 17.89
N ARG A 296 3.44 0.44 17.68
CA ARG A 296 3.16 -0.99 17.92
C ARG A 296 2.98 -1.31 19.39
N GLU A 297 3.87 -0.79 20.25
CA GLU A 297 3.74 -0.95 21.71
C GLU A 297 2.46 -0.30 22.22
N ALA A 298 2.15 0.92 21.77
CA ALA A 298 0.91 1.60 22.16
C ALA A 298 -0.34 0.87 21.67
N LEU A 299 -0.34 0.35 20.44
CA LEU A 299 -1.48 -0.43 19.92
C LEU A 299 -1.68 -1.72 20.72
N LEU A 300 -0.59 -2.38 21.12
CA LEU A 300 -0.65 -3.54 21.99
C LEU A 300 -1.17 -3.17 23.39
N ALA A 301 -0.69 -2.07 23.98
CA ALA A 301 -1.16 -1.59 25.28
C ALA A 301 -2.67 -1.32 25.26
N VAL A 302 -3.18 -0.72 24.17
CA VAL A 302 -4.62 -0.56 23.92
C VAL A 302 -5.32 -1.92 23.82
N ALA A 303 -4.77 -2.87 23.05
CA ALA A 303 -5.34 -4.22 22.93
C ALA A 303 -5.37 -5.03 24.24
N LEU A 304 -4.54 -4.66 25.22
CA LEU A 304 -4.46 -5.25 26.56
C LEU A 304 -5.23 -4.47 27.63
N GLY A 305 -5.87 -3.33 27.30
CA GLY A 305 -6.57 -2.48 28.26
C GLY A 305 -5.64 -1.71 29.20
N SER A 306 -4.45 -1.36 28.73
CA SER A 306 -3.38 -0.71 29.53
C SER A 306 -2.86 0.61 28.91
N ALA A 307 -3.67 1.23 28.04
CA ALA A 307 -3.29 2.43 27.29
C ALA A 307 -3.03 3.69 28.13
N GLU A 308 -3.46 3.72 29.39
CA GLU A 308 -3.25 4.87 30.30
C GLU A 308 -1.77 5.23 30.50
N GLN A 309 -0.88 4.27 30.29
CA GLN A 309 0.57 4.42 30.47
C GLN A 309 1.26 4.94 29.19
N GLU A 310 0.57 4.97 28.07
CA GLU A 310 1.14 5.31 26.78
C GLU A 310 1.21 6.84 26.54
N PRO A 311 2.25 7.33 25.85
CA PRO A 311 2.35 8.75 25.53
C PRO A 311 1.16 9.22 24.70
N HIS A 312 0.54 10.33 25.11
CA HIS A 312 -0.64 10.89 24.45
C HIS A 312 -0.43 11.14 22.94
N GLN A 313 0.78 11.56 22.54
CA GLN A 313 1.12 11.80 21.13
C GLN A 313 1.07 10.54 20.28
N VAL A 314 1.45 9.38 20.83
CA VAL A 314 1.44 8.11 20.11
C VAL A 314 0.00 7.61 19.95
N LEU A 315 -0.81 7.70 21.00
CA LEU A 315 -2.24 7.40 20.93
C LEU A 315 -2.96 8.32 19.94
N GLN A 316 -2.60 9.61 19.92
CA GLN A 316 -3.12 10.55 18.92
C GLN A 316 -2.73 10.12 17.50
N SER A 317 -1.48 9.69 17.25
CA SER A 317 -1.06 9.17 15.94
C SER A 317 -1.91 7.96 15.53
N LEU A 318 -2.08 6.97 16.42
CA LEU A 318 -2.92 5.79 16.15
C LEU A 318 -4.38 6.18 15.83
N GLY A 319 -4.93 7.18 16.54
CA GLY A 319 -6.26 7.71 16.27
C GLY A 319 -6.35 8.48 14.95
N GLU A 320 -5.29 9.19 14.55
CA GLU A 320 -5.20 9.85 13.25
C GLU A 320 -5.31 8.86 12.10
N TRP A 321 -4.70 7.67 12.24
CA TRP A 321 -4.76 6.57 11.27
C TRP A 321 -6.04 5.74 11.35
N GLY A 322 -6.89 5.98 12.35
CA GLY A 322 -8.10 5.20 12.59
C GLY A 322 -7.83 3.78 13.06
N LEU A 323 -6.69 3.53 13.72
CA LEU A 323 -6.36 2.23 14.32
C LEU A 323 -6.89 2.07 15.74
N ILE A 324 -7.27 3.18 16.37
CA ILE A 324 -7.99 3.17 17.65
C ILE A 324 -9.24 4.05 17.54
N ARG A 325 -10.24 3.70 18.34
CA ARG A 325 -11.48 4.46 18.55
C ARG A 325 -11.70 4.66 20.04
N MET A 326 -12.50 5.66 20.41
CA MET A 326 -12.85 5.89 21.81
C MET A 326 -14.19 5.22 22.12
N GLU A 327 -14.22 4.35 23.11
CA GLU A 327 -15.45 3.82 23.72
C GLU A 327 -15.61 4.47 25.09
N GLY A 328 -16.47 5.49 25.17
CA GLY A 328 -16.51 6.39 26.30
C GLY A 328 -15.18 7.16 26.41
N THR A 329 -14.43 6.92 27.48
CA THR A 329 -13.10 7.52 27.72
C THR A 329 -11.95 6.57 27.42
N GLU A 330 -12.22 5.31 27.11
CA GLU A 330 -11.20 4.30 26.91
C GLU A 330 -10.89 4.13 25.41
N PRO A 331 -9.61 4.17 25.02
CA PRO A 331 -9.23 3.81 23.66
C PRO A 331 -9.35 2.29 23.48
N VAL A 332 -9.92 1.86 22.36
CA VAL A 332 -9.94 0.46 21.94
C VAL A 332 -9.41 0.36 20.52
N VAL A 333 -8.79 -0.79 20.20
CA VAL A 333 -8.35 -1.07 18.83
C VAL A 333 -9.57 -1.11 17.92
N PHE A 334 -9.46 -0.50 16.75
CA PHE A 334 -10.60 -0.33 15.86
C PHE A 334 -11.17 -1.66 15.32
N SER A 335 -10.40 -2.75 15.38
CA SER A 335 -10.73 -4.08 14.86
C SER A 335 -10.31 -5.15 15.86
N GLU A 336 -11.22 -6.04 16.22
CA GLU A 336 -10.91 -7.17 17.11
C GLU A 336 -9.93 -8.15 16.46
N LEU A 337 -9.97 -8.34 15.14
CA LEU A 337 -8.99 -9.15 14.41
C LEU A 337 -7.57 -8.58 14.55
N LEU A 338 -7.40 -7.25 14.46
CA LEU A 338 -6.10 -6.62 14.67
C LEU A 338 -5.68 -6.67 16.15
N ALA A 339 -6.62 -6.50 17.08
CA ALA A 339 -6.34 -6.60 18.52
C ALA A 339 -5.85 -8.00 18.90
N GLU A 340 -6.52 -9.05 18.40
CA GLU A 340 -6.12 -10.44 18.59
C GLU A 340 -4.75 -10.73 17.94
N PHE A 341 -4.52 -10.22 16.73
CA PHE A 341 -3.23 -10.30 16.07
C PHE A 341 -2.13 -9.68 16.94
N ALA A 342 -2.31 -8.45 17.44
CA ALA A 342 -1.33 -7.76 18.29
C ALA A 342 -1.03 -8.54 19.58
N ARG A 343 -2.07 -9.06 20.26
CA ARG A 343 -1.92 -9.91 21.45
C ARG A 343 -1.11 -11.17 21.14
N ARG A 344 -1.38 -11.83 20.01
CA ARG A 344 -0.64 -13.02 19.58
C ARG A 344 0.82 -12.71 19.29
N GLN A 345 1.11 -11.61 18.61
CA GLN A 345 2.48 -11.16 18.36
C GLN A 345 3.25 -10.95 19.67
N HIS A 346 2.61 -10.38 20.69
CA HIS A 346 3.22 -10.22 22.01
C HIS A 346 3.49 -11.54 22.74
N SER A 347 2.53 -12.46 22.72
CA SER A 347 2.70 -13.78 23.32
C SER A 347 3.86 -14.54 22.69
N ILE A 348 3.92 -14.55 21.35
CA ILE A 348 5.04 -15.15 20.59
C ILE A 348 6.35 -14.47 20.99
N ARG A 349 6.43 -13.14 20.98
CA ARG A 349 7.64 -12.40 21.38
C ARG A 349 8.12 -12.75 22.80
N ARG A 350 7.23 -12.98 23.77
CA ARG A 350 7.61 -13.40 25.13
C ARG A 350 8.16 -14.82 25.19
N GLU A 351 7.70 -15.69 24.29
CA GLU A 351 8.11 -17.09 24.25
C GLU A 351 9.38 -17.31 23.41
N LEU A 352 9.68 -16.40 22.47
CA LEU A 352 10.84 -16.51 21.58
C LEU A 352 12.13 -15.97 22.24
N PRO A 353 13.20 -16.80 22.35
CA PRO A 353 14.57 -16.33 22.56
C PRO A 353 15.01 -15.32 21.49
N GLY A 354 16.09 -14.58 21.77
CA GLY A 354 16.81 -13.82 20.73
C GLY A 354 17.18 -14.71 19.53
N GLY A 355 17.21 -14.12 18.33
CA GLY A 355 17.45 -14.82 17.08
C GLY A 355 16.32 -14.79 16.06
N VAL A 356 16.50 -15.53 14.97
CA VAL A 356 15.52 -15.64 13.88
C VAL A 356 14.58 -16.82 14.11
N TRP A 357 13.27 -16.59 13.99
CA TRP A 357 12.21 -17.58 14.17
C TRP A 357 11.25 -17.56 12.99
N VAL A 358 10.84 -18.74 12.53
CA VAL A 358 9.91 -18.91 11.40
C VAL A 358 8.75 -19.80 11.84
N ASP A 359 7.52 -19.34 11.66
CA ASP A 359 6.31 -20.15 11.81
C ASP A 359 5.96 -20.73 10.43
N GLY A 360 6.14 -22.05 10.29
CA GLY A 360 5.92 -22.77 9.03
C GLY A 360 4.47 -22.85 8.56
N ASP A 361 3.49 -22.67 9.47
CA ASP A 361 2.08 -22.77 9.14
C ASP A 361 1.50 -21.42 8.70
N SER A 362 1.94 -20.33 9.33
CA SER A 362 1.48 -18.97 8.99
C SER A 362 2.36 -18.26 7.96
N GLY A 363 3.62 -18.66 7.82
CA GLY A 363 4.61 -17.95 7.03
C GLY A 363 5.18 -16.69 7.71
N ASP A 364 4.85 -16.47 8.99
CA ASP A 364 5.35 -15.35 9.76
C ASP A 364 6.81 -15.58 10.21
N VAL A 365 7.58 -14.50 10.27
CA VAL A 365 9.01 -14.51 10.63
C VAL A 365 9.26 -13.46 11.70
N TRP A 366 10.06 -13.81 12.72
CA TRP A 366 10.50 -12.89 13.77
C TRP A 366 12.02 -12.87 13.86
N VAL A 367 12.57 -11.71 14.23
CA VAL A 367 13.99 -11.49 14.52
C VAL A 367 14.11 -10.79 15.85
N ASP A 368 14.82 -11.39 16.80
CA ASP A 368 14.94 -10.91 18.19
C ASP A 368 13.56 -10.58 18.80
N GLY A 369 12.56 -11.43 18.50
CA GLY A 369 11.19 -11.29 18.98
C GLY A 369 10.34 -10.23 18.25
N MET A 370 10.86 -9.53 17.24
CA MET A 370 10.11 -8.56 16.44
C MET A 370 9.74 -9.15 15.07
N PRO A 371 8.50 -8.95 14.57
CA PRO A 371 8.13 -9.46 13.26
C PRO A 371 8.98 -8.82 12.15
N ALA A 372 9.50 -9.65 11.26
CA ALA A 372 10.31 -9.24 10.12
C ALA A 372 9.44 -8.55 9.05
N PRO A 373 10.04 -7.67 8.21
CA PRO A 373 9.36 -7.17 7.02
C PRO A 373 8.86 -8.30 6.12
N PRO A 374 7.79 -8.10 5.34
CA PRO A 374 7.28 -9.11 4.42
C PRO A 374 8.37 -9.66 3.50
N LEU A 375 8.53 -10.98 3.50
CA LEU A 375 9.45 -11.69 2.62
C LEU A 375 8.74 -11.99 1.29
N THR A 376 9.48 -11.90 0.18
CA THR A 376 9.05 -12.48 -1.09
C THR A 376 9.04 -14.00 -0.97
N GLU A 377 8.35 -14.69 -1.89
CA GLU A 377 8.26 -16.15 -1.87
C GLU A 377 9.66 -16.82 -1.86
N LEU A 378 10.60 -16.33 -2.68
CA LEU A 378 11.96 -16.88 -2.74
C LEU A 378 12.75 -16.61 -1.45
N GLU A 379 12.60 -15.42 -0.86
CA GLU A 379 13.26 -15.07 0.41
C GLU A 379 12.72 -15.93 1.56
N PHE A 380 11.40 -16.14 1.60
CA PHE A 380 10.77 -17.00 2.60
C PHE A 380 11.25 -18.45 2.46
N ARG A 381 11.21 -19.03 1.25
CA ARG A 381 11.74 -20.38 1.00
C ARG A 381 13.19 -20.53 1.42
N LEU A 382 14.03 -19.54 1.10
CA LEU A 382 15.43 -19.54 1.49
C LEU A 382 15.58 -19.50 3.01
N LEU A 383 14.85 -18.61 3.69
CA LEU A 383 14.91 -18.50 5.13
C LEU A 383 14.42 -19.76 5.82
N SER A 384 13.31 -20.34 5.37
CA SER A 384 12.75 -21.60 5.89
C SER A 384 13.75 -22.75 5.75
N LEU A 385 14.40 -22.90 4.59
CA LEU A 385 15.47 -23.90 4.42
C LEU A 385 16.61 -23.69 5.41
N LEU A 386 17.08 -22.45 5.57
CA LEU A 386 18.18 -22.14 6.47
C LEU A 386 17.78 -22.32 7.95
N PHE A 387 16.52 -22.05 8.29
CA PHE A 387 15.95 -22.22 9.62
C PHE A 387 15.74 -23.69 9.99
N GLU A 388 15.20 -24.52 9.10
CA GLU A 388 15.14 -25.98 9.26
C GLU A 388 16.54 -26.59 9.44
N ARG A 389 17.53 -25.97 8.79
CA ARG A 389 18.95 -26.32 8.88
C ARG A 389 19.71 -25.41 9.83
N MET A 390 19.07 -24.91 10.89
CA MET A 390 19.71 -24.02 11.86
C MET A 390 21.03 -24.61 12.36
N ASN A 391 22.05 -23.76 12.42
CA ASN A 391 23.42 -24.11 12.77
C ASN A 391 24.13 -25.10 11.84
N LYS A 392 23.56 -25.47 10.70
CA LYS A 392 24.17 -26.34 9.69
C LYS A 392 24.53 -25.54 8.44
N LEU A 393 25.55 -26.03 7.73
CA LEU A 393 25.90 -25.49 6.43
C LEU A 393 24.84 -25.93 5.40
N THR A 394 24.37 -24.97 4.62
CA THR A 394 23.52 -25.17 3.46
C THR A 394 24.32 -24.73 2.23
N ASP A 395 24.63 -25.69 1.37
CA ASP A 395 25.40 -25.44 0.16
C ASP A 395 24.52 -24.84 -0.96
N LYS A 396 25.16 -24.41 -2.04
CA LYS A 396 24.45 -23.77 -3.15
C LYS A 396 23.47 -24.69 -3.87
N TYR A 397 23.77 -25.99 -3.96
CA TYR A 397 22.90 -26.94 -4.65
C TYR A 397 21.59 -27.12 -3.87
N GLN A 398 21.69 -27.26 -2.55
CA GLN A 398 20.53 -27.32 -1.66
C GLN A 398 19.67 -26.06 -1.74
N ILE A 399 20.32 -24.89 -1.80
CA ILE A 399 19.62 -23.61 -1.97
C ILE A 399 18.87 -23.57 -3.29
N VAL A 400 19.52 -23.92 -4.41
CA VAL A 400 18.88 -23.89 -5.73
C VAL A 400 17.70 -24.87 -5.79
N GLU A 401 17.92 -26.10 -5.35
CA GLU A 401 16.92 -27.16 -5.34
C GLU A 401 15.67 -26.78 -4.54
N THR A 402 15.83 -26.21 -3.35
CA THR A 402 14.67 -25.89 -2.48
C THR A 402 13.98 -24.60 -2.90
N VAL A 403 14.74 -23.57 -3.28
CA VAL A 403 14.18 -22.23 -3.52
C VAL A 403 13.57 -22.13 -4.92
N TRP A 404 14.26 -22.64 -5.95
CA TRP A 404 13.81 -22.57 -7.36
C TRP A 404 13.30 -23.91 -7.89
N GLY A 405 13.82 -25.04 -7.40
CA GLY A 405 13.45 -26.39 -7.85
C GLY A 405 14.60 -27.11 -8.56
N VAL A 406 14.53 -28.45 -8.58
CA VAL A 406 15.55 -29.34 -9.16
C VAL A 406 15.89 -29.01 -10.62
N SER A 407 14.92 -28.54 -11.41
CA SER A 407 15.12 -28.19 -12.81
C SER A 407 16.02 -26.98 -13.05
N TYR A 408 16.31 -26.19 -12.00
CA TYR A 408 17.06 -24.94 -12.10
C TYR A 408 18.52 -25.03 -11.66
N ILE A 409 19.01 -26.25 -11.36
CA ILE A 409 20.38 -26.48 -10.86
C ILE A 409 21.45 -25.93 -11.81
N ASP A 410 21.22 -26.01 -13.12
CA ASP A 410 22.17 -25.54 -14.13
C ASP A 410 21.88 -24.11 -14.61
N ASP A 411 20.74 -23.51 -14.23
CA ASP A 411 20.26 -22.20 -14.70
C ASP A 411 20.46 -21.07 -13.67
N VAL A 412 20.68 -21.41 -12.40
CA VAL A 412 20.88 -20.44 -11.32
C VAL A 412 22.37 -20.31 -11.00
N ASP A 413 22.93 -19.15 -11.30
CA ASP A 413 24.31 -18.82 -11.00
C ASP A 413 24.51 -18.33 -9.55
N ASP A 414 25.77 -18.33 -9.12
CA ASP A 414 26.15 -17.91 -7.76
C ASP A 414 25.74 -16.44 -7.48
N ALA A 415 25.71 -15.58 -8.52
CA ALA A 415 25.32 -14.17 -8.42
C ALA A 415 23.84 -13.99 -8.05
N ARG A 416 22.93 -14.84 -8.57
CA ARG A 416 21.51 -14.82 -8.17
C ARG A 416 21.31 -15.21 -6.72
N ILE A 417 22.06 -16.22 -6.24
CA ILE A 417 22.02 -16.64 -4.84
C ILE A 417 22.52 -15.52 -3.94
N GLU A 418 23.65 -14.89 -4.29
CA GLU A 418 24.21 -13.75 -3.54
C GLU A 418 23.24 -12.58 -3.47
N LYS A 419 22.56 -12.25 -4.57
CA LYS A 419 21.53 -11.19 -4.59
C LYS A 419 20.34 -11.53 -3.69
N LEU A 420 19.89 -12.78 -3.68
CA LEU A 420 18.80 -13.23 -2.81
C LEU A 420 19.21 -13.17 -1.33
N ILE A 421 20.42 -13.64 -0.98
CA ILE A 421 20.97 -13.54 0.37
C ILE A 421 21.10 -12.08 0.80
N SER A 422 21.61 -11.21 -0.08
CA SER A 422 21.74 -9.78 0.21
C SER A 422 20.40 -9.12 0.52
N ARG A 423 19.35 -9.46 -0.22
CA ARG A 423 17.99 -8.94 0.01
C ARG A 423 17.39 -9.48 1.31
N LEU A 424 17.57 -10.78 1.57
CA LEU A 424 17.11 -11.39 2.82
C LEU A 424 17.81 -10.75 4.04
N ARG A 425 19.13 -10.56 3.98
CA ARG A 425 19.90 -9.85 5.02
C ARG A 425 19.40 -8.44 5.26
N ALA A 426 19.05 -7.71 4.21
CA ALA A 426 18.48 -6.37 4.35
C ALA A 426 17.18 -6.32 5.16
N LYS A 427 16.48 -7.46 5.30
CA LYS A 427 15.22 -7.57 6.05
C LYS A 427 15.39 -8.14 7.46
N ILE A 428 16.37 -9.01 7.67
CA ILE A 428 16.51 -9.75 8.94
C ILE A 428 17.77 -9.40 9.74
N GLU A 429 18.76 -8.76 9.13
CA GLU A 429 19.99 -8.35 9.84
C GLU A 429 19.85 -6.92 10.38
N PRO A 430 20.38 -6.64 11.58
CA PRO A 430 20.49 -5.27 12.08
C PRO A 430 21.45 -4.43 11.23
N ASP A 431 22.53 -5.05 10.74
CA ASP A 431 23.48 -4.46 9.78
C ASP A 431 23.79 -5.50 8.68
N PRO A 432 23.27 -5.34 7.46
CA PRO A 432 23.52 -6.27 6.36
C PRO A 432 25.00 -6.38 5.96
N GLY A 433 25.80 -5.35 6.22
CA GLY A 433 27.24 -5.33 5.95
C GLY A 433 28.06 -6.13 6.97
N ASN A 434 27.50 -6.34 8.16
CA ASN A 434 28.09 -7.15 9.23
C ASN A 434 27.06 -8.16 9.76
N PRO A 435 26.76 -9.22 8.98
CA PRO A 435 25.64 -10.11 9.26
C PRO A 435 25.86 -10.91 10.54
N ARG A 436 24.85 -10.91 11.42
CA ARG A 436 24.82 -11.66 12.69
C ARG A 436 24.17 -13.02 12.49
N TYR A 437 23.13 -13.15 11.67
CA TYR A 437 22.31 -14.36 11.57
C TYR A 437 22.69 -15.25 10.39
N ILE A 438 22.77 -14.70 9.18
CA ILE A 438 23.16 -15.46 7.99
C ILE A 438 24.65 -15.32 7.80
N ILE A 439 25.41 -16.35 8.16
CA ILE A 439 26.86 -16.39 8.02
C ILE A 439 27.26 -16.99 6.67
N THR A 440 28.08 -16.24 5.92
CA THR A 440 28.71 -16.77 4.71
C THR A 440 29.93 -17.59 5.08
N VAL A 441 29.93 -18.88 4.69
CA VAL A 441 31.11 -19.74 4.76
C VAL A 441 31.73 -19.78 3.37
N ARG A 442 32.77 -18.96 3.17
CA ARG A 442 33.42 -18.75 1.85
C ARG A 442 33.73 -20.09 1.16
N GLY A 443 33.29 -20.21 -0.10
CA GLY A 443 33.49 -21.40 -0.94
C GLY A 443 32.67 -22.63 -0.54
N ARG A 444 31.78 -22.52 0.46
CA ARG A 444 31.00 -23.67 0.97
C ARG A 444 29.50 -23.43 1.05
N GLY A 445 29.05 -22.20 1.29
CA GLY A 445 27.62 -21.85 1.33
C GLY A 445 27.27 -20.91 2.47
N TYR A 446 26.06 -21.07 3.00
CA TYR A 446 25.47 -20.19 4.01
C TYR A 446 24.96 -20.99 5.21
N LYS A 447 24.89 -20.33 6.36
CA LYS A 447 24.41 -20.92 7.62
C LYS A 447 23.62 -19.88 8.40
N LEU A 448 22.44 -20.25 8.88
CA LEU A 448 21.71 -19.47 9.88
C LEU A 448 22.23 -19.83 11.28
N VAL A 449 22.57 -18.82 12.06
CA VAL A 449 22.91 -18.93 13.49
C VAL A 449 21.86 -18.18 14.31
N GLY A 450 21.61 -18.69 15.52
CA GLY A 450 20.63 -18.15 16.46
C GLY A 450 21.01 -16.77 16.97
#